data_AF-A0A2J6XSC7-F1
#
_entry.id   AF-A0A2J6XSC7-F1
#
_cell.length_a   1.000
_cell.length_b   1.000
_cell.length_c   1.000
_cell.angle_alpha   90.00
_cell.angle_beta   90.00
_cell.angle_gamma   90.00
#
_symmetry.space_group_name_H-M   'P 1'
#
loop_
_entity.id
_entity.type
_entity.pdbx_description
1 polymer ?
#
loop_
_entity_poly.entity_id
_entity_poly.type
_entity_poly.pdbx_seq_one_letter_code
_entity_poly.pdbx_strand_id
1 'polypeptide(L)'
;MARKRVFNMATPVKMQGKLERLLIGRISEETALTLARLGASQWNESFGVYKRLYEQMKTILQKQFPDVPHGQYGLYRSFMLKAYKSIPKGADPEALISDYVKITGVREDVLRYLLDYFGLITERSGEETAPTGR
;
A
#
# COMPACT_ATOMS: atom_id res chain seq x y z
N MET A 1 35.64 -1.31 -10.88
CA MET A 1 34.78 -2.51 -10.80
C MET A 1 33.46 -2.21 -11.51
N ALA A 2 33.07 -3.01 -12.50
CA ALA A 2 31.77 -2.84 -13.14
C ALA A 2 30.66 -2.96 -12.09
N ARG A 3 29.74 -1.99 -12.02
CA ARG A 3 28.55 -2.11 -11.15
C ARG A 3 27.85 -3.42 -11.52
N LYS A 4 27.74 -4.34 -10.56
CA LYS A 4 26.98 -5.59 -10.71
C LYS A 4 25.60 -5.22 -11.27
N ARG A 5 25.21 -5.74 -12.44
CA ARG A 5 23.86 -5.52 -12.98
C ARG A 5 22.86 -5.98 -11.93
N VAL A 6 22.16 -5.03 -11.31
CA VAL A 6 21.07 -5.33 -10.38
C VAL A 6 19.88 -5.71 -11.25
N PHE A 7 19.74 -6.99 -11.56
CA PHE A 7 18.53 -7.52 -12.17
C PHE A 7 17.37 -7.21 -11.22
N ASN A 8 16.41 -6.41 -11.65
CA ASN A 8 15.32 -5.97 -10.79
C ASN A 8 14.30 -7.12 -10.63
N MET A 9 14.07 -7.54 -9.39
CA MET A 9 13.47 -8.84 -9.03
C MET A 9 12.03 -8.73 -8.54
N ALA A 10 11.26 -7.76 -9.02
CA ALA A 10 9.87 -7.51 -8.60
C ALA A 10 8.84 -8.47 -9.25
N THR A 11 9.28 -9.62 -9.76
CA THR A 11 8.61 -10.35 -10.84
C THR A 11 8.12 -11.72 -10.35
N PRO A 12 6.83 -12.09 -10.55
CA PRO A 12 6.18 -13.35 -10.14
C PRO A 12 7.03 -14.62 -10.22
N VAL A 13 7.88 -14.70 -11.24
CA VAL A 13 8.86 -15.79 -11.50
C VAL A 13 9.72 -16.12 -10.28
N LYS A 14 10.12 -15.12 -9.50
CA LYS A 14 10.97 -15.32 -8.33
C LYS A 14 10.23 -15.92 -7.15
N MET A 15 8.96 -15.55 -7.00
CA MET A 15 8.07 -16.11 -6.00
C MET A 15 7.71 -17.54 -6.37
N GLN A 16 7.43 -17.78 -7.65
CA GLN A 16 7.18 -19.11 -8.19
C GLN A 16 8.37 -20.05 -7.92
N GLY A 17 9.59 -19.67 -8.31
CA GLY A 17 10.78 -20.50 -8.04
C GLY A 17 11.12 -20.68 -6.56
N LYS A 18 10.66 -19.78 -5.67
CA LYS A 18 10.77 -19.96 -4.22
C LYS A 18 9.75 -20.97 -3.70
N LEU A 19 8.51 -20.89 -4.16
CA LEU A 19 7.43 -21.82 -3.80
C LEU A 19 7.73 -23.23 -4.31
N GLU A 20 8.19 -23.36 -5.55
CA GLU A 20 8.65 -24.63 -6.12
C GLU A 20 9.72 -25.29 -5.23
N ARG A 21 10.77 -24.55 -4.84
CA ARG A 21 11.81 -25.08 -3.95
C ARG A 21 11.31 -25.50 -2.56
N LEU A 22 10.28 -24.84 -2.04
CA LEU A 22 9.73 -25.14 -0.72
C LEU A 22 8.76 -26.34 -0.73
N LEU A 23 8.12 -26.59 -1.87
CA LEU A 23 7.01 -27.54 -2.01
C LEU A 23 7.45 -28.85 -2.69
N ILE A 24 8.40 -28.80 -3.62
CA ILE A 24 8.96 -29.99 -4.28
C ILE A 24 9.60 -30.90 -3.20
N GLY A 25 9.17 -32.17 -3.17
CA GLY A 25 9.61 -33.17 -2.19
C GLY A 25 8.75 -33.25 -0.91
N ARG A 26 7.81 -32.32 -0.71
CA ARG A 26 6.81 -32.37 0.38
C ARG A 26 5.42 -32.72 -0.11
N ILE A 27 5.12 -32.35 -1.35
CA ILE A 27 3.87 -32.65 -2.06
C ILE A 27 4.21 -33.10 -3.48
N SER A 28 3.21 -33.60 -4.22
CA SER A 28 3.40 -33.95 -5.62
C SER A 28 3.82 -32.72 -6.42
N GLU A 29 4.70 -32.91 -7.39
CA GLU A 29 5.30 -31.85 -8.21
C GLU A 29 4.22 -31.03 -8.95
N GLU A 30 3.19 -31.70 -9.47
CA GLU A 30 2.03 -31.06 -10.08
C GLU A 30 1.29 -30.10 -9.13
N THR A 31 1.10 -30.51 -7.87
CA THR A 31 0.47 -29.68 -6.84
C THR A 31 1.39 -28.51 -6.46
N ALA A 32 2.70 -28.74 -6.37
CA ALA A 32 3.68 -27.69 -6.07
C ALA A 32 3.70 -26.59 -7.14
N LEU A 33 3.70 -26.97 -8.42
CA LEU A 33 3.67 -26.05 -9.54
C LEU A 33 2.35 -25.27 -9.60
N THR A 34 1.22 -25.93 -9.33
CA THR A 34 -0.10 -25.29 -9.30
C THR A 34 -0.20 -24.25 -8.18
N LEU A 35 0.23 -24.59 -6.97
CA LEU A 35 0.28 -23.67 -5.84
C LEU A 35 1.26 -22.51 -6.08
N ALA A 36 2.40 -22.78 -6.71
CA ALA A 36 3.37 -21.76 -7.05
C ALA A 36 2.81 -20.73 -8.05
N ARG A 37 2.07 -21.19 -9.07
CA ARG A 37 1.41 -20.32 -10.06
C ARG A 37 0.27 -19.50 -9.44
N LEU A 38 -0.59 -20.12 -8.62
CA LEU A 38 -1.67 -19.43 -7.92
C LEU A 38 -1.12 -18.36 -6.96
N GLY A 39 -0.11 -18.71 -6.16
CA GLY A 39 0.54 -17.75 -5.26
C GLY A 39 1.23 -16.60 -6.00
N ALA A 40 1.83 -16.88 -7.16
CA ALA A 40 2.42 -15.86 -8.01
C ALA A 40 1.37 -14.92 -8.64
N SER A 41 0.20 -15.44 -9.05
CA SER A 41 -0.92 -14.65 -9.58
C SER A 41 -1.51 -13.74 -8.51
N GLN A 42 -1.80 -14.28 -7.33
CA GLN A 42 -2.34 -13.53 -6.18
C GLN A 42 -1.36 -12.46 -5.69
N TRP A 43 -0.07 -12.77 -5.71
CA TRP A 43 0.98 -11.77 -5.47
C TRP A 43 0.93 -10.66 -6.50
N ASN A 44 0.79 -10.97 -7.78
CA ASN A 44 0.76 -9.97 -8.84
C ASN A 44 -0.46 -9.05 -8.76
N GLU A 45 -1.63 -9.62 -8.49
CA GLU A 45 -2.88 -8.88 -8.29
C GLU A 45 -2.76 -7.90 -7.13
N SER A 46 -2.24 -8.36 -5.99
CA SER A 46 -2.11 -7.55 -4.79
C SER A 46 -0.94 -6.54 -4.90
N PHE A 47 0.25 -7.03 -5.27
CA PHE A 47 1.49 -6.25 -5.30
C PHE A 47 1.51 -5.22 -6.43
N GLY A 48 0.87 -5.51 -7.58
CA GLY A 48 0.76 -4.58 -8.70
C GLY A 48 -0.05 -3.33 -8.33
N VAL A 49 -1.13 -3.50 -7.58
CA VAL A 49 -1.91 -2.38 -7.02
C VAL A 49 -1.06 -1.58 -6.03
N TYR A 50 -0.44 -2.24 -5.04
CA TYR A 50 0.38 -1.55 -4.04
C TYR A 50 1.59 -0.81 -4.63
N LYS A 51 2.24 -1.38 -5.64
CA LYS A 51 3.37 -0.73 -6.32
C LYS A 51 2.91 0.52 -7.06
N ARG A 52 1.77 0.46 -7.76
CA ARG A 52 1.19 1.63 -8.44
C ARG A 52 0.82 2.74 -7.45
N LEU A 53 0.14 2.38 -6.36
CA LEU A 53 -0.22 3.32 -5.29
C LEU A 53 1.03 3.99 -4.68
N TYR A 54 2.11 3.22 -4.49
CA TYR A 54 3.37 3.76 -3.97
C TYR A 54 4.04 4.75 -4.94
N GLU A 55 4.11 4.45 -6.24
CA GLU A 55 4.69 5.39 -7.21
C GLU A 55 3.83 6.66 -7.36
N GLN A 56 2.50 6.54 -7.26
CA GLN A 56 1.59 7.69 -7.20
C GLN A 56 1.87 8.54 -5.94
N MET A 57 1.92 7.90 -4.76
CA MET A 57 2.23 8.57 -3.49
C MET A 57 3.56 9.32 -3.56
N LYS A 58 4.61 8.70 -4.11
CA LYS A 58 5.92 9.37 -4.28
C LYS A 58 5.82 10.62 -5.15
N THR A 59 5.07 10.53 -6.24
CA THR A 59 4.88 11.66 -7.17
C THR A 59 4.15 12.81 -6.48
N ILE A 60 3.15 12.49 -5.64
CA ILE A 60 2.38 13.47 -4.88
C ILE A 60 3.23 14.13 -3.81
N LEU A 61 3.94 13.34 -3.00
CA LEU A 61 4.84 13.87 -1.97
C LEU A 61 5.87 14.81 -2.58
N GLN A 62 6.47 14.44 -3.71
CA GLN A 62 7.45 15.27 -4.38
C GLN A 62 6.88 16.59 -4.94
N LYS A 63 5.61 16.59 -5.37
CA LYS A 63 4.97 17.78 -5.98
C LYS A 63 4.33 18.71 -4.95
N GLN A 64 3.60 18.14 -3.99
CA GLN A 64 2.77 18.90 -3.04
C GLN A 64 3.48 19.13 -1.70
N PHE A 65 4.41 18.26 -1.33
CA PHE A 65 5.13 18.32 -0.05
C PHE A 65 6.65 18.17 -0.27
N PRO A 66 7.27 19.07 -1.06
CA PRO A 66 8.68 18.95 -1.46
C PRO A 66 9.65 19.00 -0.28
N ASP A 67 9.21 19.46 0.89
CA ASP A 67 9.98 19.51 2.13
C ASP A 67 10.03 18.16 2.86
N VAL A 68 9.17 17.19 2.49
CA VAL A 68 9.18 15.84 3.08
C VAL A 68 10.44 15.08 2.63
N PRO A 69 11.33 14.66 3.56
CA PRO A 69 12.53 13.96 3.19
C PRO A 69 12.23 12.60 2.52
N HIS A 70 12.96 12.26 1.47
CA HIS A 70 12.82 10.96 0.78
C HIS A 70 12.98 9.76 1.74
N GLY A 71 13.79 9.90 2.80
CA GLY A 71 13.94 8.87 3.84
C GLY A 71 12.64 8.54 4.59
N GLN A 72 11.71 9.50 4.67
CA GLN A 72 10.41 9.30 5.33
C GLN A 72 9.36 8.67 4.42
N TYR A 73 9.59 8.57 3.10
CA TYR A 73 8.61 8.00 2.17
C TYR A 73 8.22 6.56 2.53
N GLY A 74 9.13 5.81 3.15
CA GLY A 74 8.85 4.47 3.67
C GLY A 74 7.79 4.47 4.79
N LEU A 75 7.76 5.52 5.62
CA LEU A 75 6.80 5.66 6.71
C LEU A 75 5.40 6.00 6.16
N TYR A 76 5.31 6.94 5.22
CA TYR A 76 4.05 7.27 4.53
C TYR A 76 3.51 6.05 3.77
N ARG A 77 4.39 5.29 3.10
CA ARG A 77 4.00 4.04 2.44
C ARG A 77 3.41 3.04 3.43
N SER A 78 4.06 2.87 4.57
CA SER A 78 3.63 1.91 5.60
C SER A 78 2.29 2.30 6.20
N PHE A 79 2.07 3.60 6.41
CA PHE A 79 0.76 4.13 6.81
C PHE A 79 -0.31 3.84 5.76
N MET A 80 -0.06 4.16 4.49
CA MET A 80 -1.02 3.91 3.41
C MET A 80 -1.42 2.43 3.35
N LEU A 81 -0.47 1.50 3.50
CA LEU A 81 -0.76 0.07 3.56
C LEU A 81 -1.67 -0.30 4.75
N LYS A 82 -1.45 0.32 5.92
CA LYS A 82 -2.31 0.13 7.10
C LYS A 82 -3.70 0.68 6.84
N ALA A 83 -3.81 1.88 6.29
CA ALA A 83 -5.07 2.56 5.99
C ALA A 83 -5.92 1.79 4.98
N TYR A 84 -5.34 1.38 3.84
CA TYR A 84 -6.02 0.58 2.81
C TYR A 84 -6.56 -0.77 3.32
N LYS A 85 -5.97 -1.32 4.39
CA LYS A 85 -6.42 -2.58 4.99
C LYS A 85 -7.45 -2.41 6.09
N SER A 86 -7.43 -1.27 6.78
CA SER A 86 -8.16 -1.06 8.04
C SER A 86 -9.42 -0.22 7.83
N ILE A 87 -9.34 0.85 7.01
CA ILE A 87 -10.47 1.76 6.77
C ILE A 87 -11.65 1.05 6.09
N PRO A 88 -11.46 0.21 5.05
CA PRO A 88 -12.58 -0.55 4.48
C PRO A 88 -13.24 -1.55 5.46
N LYS A 89 -12.58 -1.85 6.59
CA LYS A 89 -13.11 -2.69 7.66
C LYS A 89 -13.78 -1.89 8.78
N GLY A 90 -13.95 -0.58 8.61
CA GLY A 90 -14.58 0.31 9.58
C GLY A 90 -13.63 0.94 10.59
N ALA A 91 -12.31 0.90 10.37
CA ALA A 91 -11.39 1.65 11.21
C ALA A 91 -11.54 3.16 10.97
N ASP A 92 -11.53 3.94 12.05
CA ASP A 92 -11.57 5.39 11.99
C ASP A 92 -10.26 5.96 11.40
N PRO A 93 -10.31 6.70 10.27
CA PRO A 93 -9.15 7.34 9.67
C PRO A 93 -8.43 8.30 10.63
N GLU A 94 -9.18 9.01 11.47
CA GLU A 94 -8.66 10.04 12.37
C GLU A 94 -7.84 9.42 13.51
N ALA A 95 -8.40 8.39 14.16
CA ALA A 95 -7.66 7.60 15.13
C ALA A 95 -6.40 6.97 14.52
N LEU A 96 -6.48 6.44 13.29
CA LEU A 96 -5.34 5.85 12.60
C LEU A 96 -4.21 6.86 12.36
N ILE A 97 -4.56 8.08 11.95
CA ILE A 97 -3.61 9.17 11.76
C ILE A 97 -2.96 9.52 13.09
N SER A 98 -3.78 9.82 14.12
CA SER A 98 -3.29 10.25 15.44
C SER A 98 -2.31 9.24 16.05
N ASP A 99 -2.67 7.96 16.03
CA ASP A 99 -1.83 6.89 16.58
C ASP A 99 -0.52 6.75 15.80
N TYR A 100 -0.57 6.87 14.48
CA TYR A 100 0.61 6.71 13.64
C TYR A 100 1.58 7.89 13.77
N VAL A 101 1.06 9.11 13.86
CA VAL A 101 1.83 10.33 14.12
C VAL A 101 2.53 10.25 15.47
N LYS A 102 1.83 9.81 16.53
CA LYS A 102 2.42 9.61 17.87
C LYS A 102 3.60 8.65 17.86
N ILE A 103 3.54 7.58 17.07
CA ILE A 103 4.58 6.54 17.01
C ILE A 103 5.77 6.97 16.15
N THR A 104 5.50 7.62 15.01
CA THR A 104 6.52 7.82 13.97
C THR A 104 6.99 9.26 13.79
N GLY A 105 6.27 10.24 14.35
CA GLY A 105 6.58 11.66 14.22
C GLY A 105 6.42 12.24 12.81
N VAL A 106 5.74 11.52 11.90
CA VAL A 106 5.46 12.04 10.55
C VAL A 106 4.41 13.14 10.60
N ARG A 107 4.38 13.97 9.56
CA ARG A 107 3.46 15.09 9.44
C ARG A 107 2.02 14.62 9.26
N GLU A 108 1.14 15.11 10.13
CA GLU A 108 -0.27 14.75 10.16
C GLU A 108 -1.03 15.23 8.90
N ASP A 109 -0.76 16.47 8.48
CA ASP A 109 -1.41 17.11 7.34
C ASP A 109 -1.13 16.35 6.03
N VAL A 110 0.08 15.81 5.89
CA VAL A 110 0.46 14.94 4.76
C VAL A 110 -0.34 13.64 4.77
N LEU A 111 -0.54 13.01 5.94
CA LEU A 111 -1.33 11.77 6.03
C LEU A 111 -2.79 12.00 5.68
N ARG A 112 -3.39 13.09 6.20
CA ARG A 112 -4.76 13.50 5.88
C ARG A 112 -4.93 13.70 4.37
N TYR A 113 -4.03 14.48 3.76
CA TYR A 113 -4.05 14.72 2.31
C TYR A 113 -3.93 13.42 1.51
N LEU A 114 -3.04 12.51 1.91
CA LEU A 114 -2.91 11.23 1.22
C LEU A 114 -4.19 10.39 1.33
N LEU A 115 -4.81 10.30 2.50
CA LEU A 115 -6.05 9.54 2.63
C LEU A 115 -7.19 10.13 1.81
N ASP A 116 -7.33 11.46 1.77
CA ASP A 116 -8.30 12.15 0.92
C ASP A 116 -8.02 11.89 -0.57
N TYR A 117 -6.78 12.10 -1.02
CA TYR A 117 -6.37 11.88 -2.41
C TYR A 117 -6.67 10.46 -2.90
N PHE A 118 -6.48 9.47 -2.02
CA PHE A 118 -6.73 8.06 -2.33
C PHE A 118 -8.19 7.62 -2.05
N GLY A 119 -9.08 8.55 -1.70
CA GLY A 119 -10.51 8.30 -1.48
C GLY A 119 -10.81 7.47 -0.24
N LEU A 120 -9.91 7.47 0.75
CA LEU A 120 -10.04 6.72 2.00
C LEU A 120 -10.72 7.53 3.11
N ILE A 121 -10.76 8.85 3.00
CA ILE A 121 -11.65 9.69 3.79
C ILE A 121 -12.59 10.33 2.78
N THR A 122 -13.86 9.96 2.84
CA THR A 122 -14.90 10.70 2.11
C THR A 122 -15.38 11.76 3.08
N GLU A 123 -15.10 13.04 2.81
CA GLU A 123 -15.91 14.08 3.43
C GLU A 123 -17.37 13.73 3.10
N ARG A 124 -18.18 13.49 4.14
CA ARG A 124 -19.63 13.54 3.97
C ARG A 124 -19.90 14.97 3.50
N SER A 125 -20.09 15.16 2.20
CA SER A 125 -20.73 16.35 1.66
C SER A 125 -22.15 16.40 2.25
N GLY A 126 -22.25 16.95 3.46
CA GLY A 126 -23.49 17.27 4.11
C GLY A 126 -24.07 18.50 3.45
N GLU A 127 -24.82 18.30 2.36
CA GLU A 127 -25.93 19.17 1.99
C GLU A 127 -27.23 18.41 2.23
N GLU A 128 -27.52 18.15 3.50
CA GLU A 128 -28.89 17.94 3.94
C GLU A 128 -29.48 19.34 4.13
N THR A 129 -29.98 19.92 3.04
CA THR A 129 -30.80 21.12 3.11
C THR A 129 -32.09 20.74 3.82
N ALA A 130 -32.13 20.98 5.12
CA ALA A 130 -33.37 21.04 5.87
C ALA A 130 -34.06 22.39 5.57
N PRO A 131 -35.22 22.43 4.89
CA PRO A 131 -36.12 23.55 5.04
C PRO A 131 -36.94 23.35 6.32
N THR A 132 -36.50 24.09 7.34
CA THR A 132 -37.28 24.81 8.34
C THR A 132 -38.79 24.71 8.19
N GLY A 133 -39.45 24.24 9.25
CA GLY A 133 -40.90 24.22 9.33
C GLY A 133 -41.54 25.59 9.21
N ARG A 134 -42.72 25.62 8.57
CA ARG A 134 -43.92 26.36 8.95
C ARG A 134 -45.13 25.66 8.38
#